data_AF-A0A183AZD3-F1
#
_entry.id   AF-A0A183AZD3-F1
#
_cell.length_a   1.000
_cell.length_b   1.000
_cell.length_c   1.000
_cell.angle_alpha   90.00
_cell.angle_beta   90.00
_cell.angle_gamma   90.00
#
_symmetry.space_group_name_H-M   'P 1'
#
loop_
_entity.id
_entity.type
_entity.pdbx_description
1 polymer ?
#
loop_
_entity_poly.entity_id
_entity_poly.type
_entity_poly.pdbx_seq_one_letter_code
_entity_poly.pdbx_strand_id
1 'polypeptide(L)'
;MDTCNLEILDIHSDSRYVKDYLERFEIWCLSRKSLDTEKKTAHFLTAAGKEAYALIKNLTFPESPIQLKYEELEDLLLKHFQPVNFEAAEQAKFHCLARDPNQSVRDFSCRLRLPTVISKISFKLRSVIDSLLELTVLSYSSSYC
;
A
#
# COMPACT_ATOMS: atom_id res chain seq x y z
N MET A 1 -21.45 22.84 15.34
CA MET A 1 -20.54 21.69 15.19
C MET A 1 -20.17 21.63 13.74
N ASP A 2 -18.92 21.95 13.40
CA ASP A 2 -18.46 21.87 12.02
C ASP A 2 -18.44 20.40 11.61
N THR A 3 -19.40 19.97 10.81
CA THR A 3 -19.55 18.56 10.40
C THR A 3 -18.37 18.12 9.53
N CYS A 4 -17.88 16.91 9.78
CA CYS A 4 -16.92 16.27 8.90
C CYS A 4 -17.69 15.78 7.67
N ASN A 5 -17.51 16.42 6.52
CA ASN A 5 -18.14 16.00 5.25
C ASN A 5 -17.33 14.89 4.56
N LEU A 6 -16.63 14.04 5.33
CA LEU A 6 -16.02 12.84 4.78
C LEU A 6 -17.09 11.78 4.61
N GLU A 7 -16.99 11.02 3.52
CA GLU A 7 -17.72 9.77 3.38
C GLU A 7 -17.30 8.76 4.46
N ILE A 8 -18.08 7.68 4.60
CA ILE A 8 -17.74 6.59 5.52
C ILE A 8 -16.59 5.77 4.91
N LEU A 9 -15.68 5.28 5.75
CA LEU A 9 -14.60 4.40 5.30
C LEU A 9 -15.17 3.04 4.88
N ASP A 10 -15.15 2.76 3.58
CA ASP A 10 -15.44 1.43 3.04
C ASP A 10 -14.23 0.49 3.22
N ILE A 11 -14.35 -0.42 4.18
CA ILE A 11 -13.32 -1.43 4.50
C ILE A 11 -13.29 -2.61 3.53
N HIS A 12 -14.25 -2.71 2.61
CA HIS A 12 -14.30 -3.76 1.59
C HIS A 12 -13.66 -3.34 0.27
N SER A 13 -13.32 -2.06 0.13
CA SER A 13 -12.59 -1.51 -1.00
C SER A 13 -11.10 -1.90 -1.00
N ASP A 14 -10.36 -1.45 -2.01
CA ASP A 14 -8.95 -1.79 -2.14
C ASP A 14 -8.05 -1.06 -1.12
N SER A 15 -6.82 -1.56 -0.94
CA SER A 15 -5.86 -0.96 0.00
C SER A 15 -5.46 0.47 -0.34
N ARG A 16 -5.68 0.92 -1.59
CA ARG A 16 -5.37 2.29 -2.02
C ARG A 16 -6.47 3.22 -1.55
N TYR A 17 -7.73 2.80 -1.67
CA TYR A 17 -8.87 3.55 -1.16
C TYR A 17 -8.74 3.90 0.32
N VAL A 18 -8.29 2.94 1.14
CA VAL A 18 -8.04 3.18 2.58
C VAL A 18 -6.97 4.26 2.78
N LYS A 19 -5.87 4.24 2.00
CA LYS A 19 -4.83 5.27 2.07
C LYS A 19 -5.35 6.65 1.65
N ASP A 20 -6.07 6.71 0.53
CA ASP A 20 -6.64 7.95 0.01
C ASP A 20 -7.69 8.53 1.00
N TYR A 21 -8.40 7.67 1.72
CA TYR A 21 -9.29 8.08 2.81
C TYR A 21 -8.54 8.74 3.97
N LEU A 22 -7.48 8.09 4.46
CA LEU A 22 -6.68 8.59 5.58
C LEU A 22 -6.02 9.94 5.22
N GLU A 23 -5.51 10.08 4.00
CA GLU A 23 -4.97 11.36 3.51
C GLU A 23 -6.03 12.47 3.48
N ARG A 24 -7.24 12.18 2.99
CA ARG A 24 -8.35 13.14 3.01
C ARG A 24 -8.75 13.53 4.43
N PHE A 25 -8.70 12.58 5.37
CA PHE A 25 -8.97 12.86 6.78
C PHE A 25 -7.91 13.81 7.37
N GLU A 26 -6.64 13.61 7.04
CA GLU A 26 -5.56 14.52 7.46
C GLU A 26 -5.73 15.94 6.89
N ILE A 27 -6.03 16.05 5.59
CA ILE A 27 -6.32 17.34 4.95
C ILE A 27 -7.50 18.03 5.65
N TRP A 28 -8.54 17.26 5.99
CA TRP A 28 -9.66 17.78 6.76
C TRP A 28 -9.23 18.27 8.15
N CYS A 29 -8.36 17.55 8.86
CA CYS A 29 -7.82 17.99 10.14
C CYS A 29 -7.03 19.30 10.02
N LEU A 30 -6.18 19.43 9.00
CA LEU A 30 -5.38 20.65 8.76
C LEU A 30 -6.26 21.89 8.51
N SER A 31 -7.46 21.71 7.97
CA SER A 31 -8.41 22.81 7.74
C SER A 31 -9.02 23.39 9.03
N ARG A 32 -8.91 22.67 10.16
CA ARG A 32 -9.51 23.05 11.45
C ARG A 32 -8.46 23.73 12.34
N LYS A 33 -8.83 24.90 12.88
CA LYS A 33 -8.04 25.53 13.95
C LYS A 33 -8.22 24.71 15.23
N SER A 34 -7.12 24.27 15.85
CA SER A 34 -7.07 23.64 17.19
C SER A 34 -7.68 22.24 17.36
N LEU A 35 -7.32 21.29 16.50
CA LEU A 35 -7.49 19.86 16.80
C LEU A 35 -6.35 19.38 17.70
N ASP A 36 -6.64 19.08 18.96
CA ASP A 36 -5.74 18.28 19.78
C ASP A 36 -5.80 16.79 19.39
N THR A 37 -4.83 16.01 19.86
CA THR A 37 -4.68 14.59 19.50
C THR A 37 -5.89 13.74 19.90
N GLU A 38 -6.52 14.05 21.04
CA GLU A 38 -7.69 13.34 21.54
C GLU A 38 -8.92 13.61 20.65
N LYS A 39 -9.15 14.88 20.29
CA LYS A 39 -10.21 15.28 19.36
C LYS A 39 -9.97 14.70 17.97
N LYS A 40 -8.74 14.69 17.47
CA LYS A 40 -8.40 14.07 16.17
C LYS A 40 -8.83 12.60 16.15
N THR A 41 -8.47 11.86 17.19
CA THR A 41 -8.86 10.45 17.36
C THR A 41 -10.37 10.28 17.44
N ALA A 42 -11.05 11.07 18.27
CA ALA A 42 -12.51 10.99 18.42
C ALA A 42 -13.24 11.30 17.09
N HIS A 43 -12.75 12.29 16.35
CA HIS A 43 -13.28 12.64 15.03
C HIS A 43 -13.06 11.52 14.02
N PHE A 44 -11.89 10.90 14.02
CA PHE A 44 -11.61 9.75 13.14
C PHE A 44 -12.58 8.60 13.41
N LEU A 45 -12.69 8.18 14.68
CA LEU A 45 -13.57 7.07 15.08
C LEU A 45 -15.05 7.34 14.76
N THR A 46 -15.46 8.61 14.80
CA THR A 46 -16.83 9.03 14.42
C THR A 46 -17.02 9.05 12.89
N ALA A 47 -16.03 9.54 12.15
CA ALA A 47 -16.09 9.69 10.69
C ALA A 47 -15.93 8.35 9.95
N ALA A 48 -15.13 7.43 10.50
CA ALA A 48 -14.85 6.13 9.89
C ALA A 48 -16.11 5.27 9.69
N GLY A 49 -17.15 5.47 10.51
CA GLY A 49 -18.42 4.75 10.44
C GLY A 49 -18.41 3.39 11.15
N LYS A 50 -19.56 2.73 11.16
CA LYS A 50 -19.84 1.57 12.02
C LYS A 50 -18.91 0.37 11.76
N GLU A 51 -18.72 0.00 10.50
CA GLU A 51 -17.96 -1.19 10.12
C GLU A 51 -16.46 -1.00 10.34
N ALA A 52 -15.92 0.14 9.91
CA ALA A 52 -14.55 0.52 10.20
C ALA A 52 -14.29 0.61 11.71
N TYR A 53 -15.20 1.21 12.49
CA TYR A 53 -15.08 1.25 13.95
C TYR A 53 -15.05 -0.16 14.57
N ALA A 54 -15.87 -1.09 14.08
CA ALA A 54 -15.86 -2.48 14.55
C ALA A 54 -14.53 -3.19 14.22
N LEU A 55 -13.99 -2.96 13.02
CA LEU A 55 -12.66 -3.44 12.64
C LEU A 55 -11.58 -2.87 13.57
N ILE A 56 -11.56 -1.55 13.75
CA ILE A 56 -10.59 -0.87 14.64
C ILE A 56 -10.69 -1.46 16.05
N LYS A 57 -11.89 -1.60 16.60
CA LYS A 57 -12.10 -2.20 17.93
C LYS A 57 -11.55 -3.62 18.04
N ASN A 58 -11.64 -4.42 16.98
CA ASN A 58 -11.05 -5.75 16.95
C ASN A 58 -9.51 -5.69 16.87
N LEU A 59 -8.96 -4.75 16.10
CA LEU A 59 -7.52 -4.57 15.94
C LEU A 59 -6.83 -4.03 17.21
N THR A 60 -7.53 -3.25 18.03
CA THR A 60 -6.97 -2.63 19.24
C THR A 60 -7.20 -3.45 20.51
N PHE A 61 -7.93 -4.56 20.45
CA PHE A 61 -8.23 -5.38 21.61
C PHE A 61 -6.93 -5.87 22.30
N PRO A 62 -6.81 -5.75 23.65
CA PRO A 62 -7.84 -5.46 24.65
C PRO A 62 -8.08 -3.97 24.97
N GLU A 63 -7.35 -3.06 24.36
CA GLU A 63 -7.44 -1.62 24.61
C GLU A 63 -8.62 -0.97 23.87
N SER A 64 -9.16 0.12 24.42
CA SER A 64 -10.22 0.88 23.77
C SER A 64 -9.64 1.78 22.67
N PRO A 65 -10.22 1.83 21.45
CA PRO A 65 -9.72 2.66 20.37
C PRO A 65 -9.54 4.14 20.70
N ILE A 66 -10.33 4.67 21.64
CA ILE A 66 -10.26 6.09 22.06
C ILE A 66 -9.02 6.40 22.91
N GLN A 67 -8.35 5.38 23.46
CA GLN A 67 -7.13 5.53 24.27
C GLN A 67 -5.87 5.62 23.42
N LEU A 68 -5.95 5.17 22.17
CA LEU A 68 -4.87 5.24 21.20
C LEU A 68 -4.90 6.58 20.46
N LYS A 69 -3.75 7.02 19.97
CA LYS A 69 -3.68 8.19 19.10
C LYS A 69 -4.09 7.82 17.69
N TYR A 70 -4.58 8.81 16.94
CA TYR A 70 -4.92 8.64 15.53
C TYR A 70 -3.79 7.99 14.74
N GLU A 71 -2.54 8.40 14.96
CA GLU A 71 -1.37 7.89 14.24
C GLU A 71 -1.17 6.37 14.47
N GLU A 72 -1.50 5.87 15.66
CA GLU A 72 -1.44 4.43 15.98
C GLU A 72 -2.58 3.66 15.28
N LEU A 73 -3.77 4.27 15.19
CA LEU A 73 -4.91 3.70 14.48
C LEU A 73 -4.67 3.65 12.97
N GLU A 74 -4.07 4.71 12.42
CA GLU A 74 -3.67 4.80 11.02
C GLU A 74 -2.70 3.67 10.67
N ASP A 75 -1.63 3.50 11.43
CA ASP A 75 -0.65 2.44 11.22
C ASP A 75 -1.27 1.04 11.32
N LEU A 76 -2.16 0.81 12.28
CA LEU A 76 -2.88 -0.45 12.42
C LEU A 76 -3.75 -0.76 11.18
N LEU A 77 -4.48 0.23 10.68
CA LEU A 77 -5.29 0.07 9.47
C LEU A 77 -4.41 -0.17 8.25
N LEU A 78 -3.37 0.63 8.04
CA LEU A 78 -2.44 0.46 6.93
C LEU A 78 -1.79 -0.93 6.95
N LYS A 79 -1.42 -1.44 8.12
CA LYS A 79 -0.87 -2.79 8.26
C LYS A 79 -1.90 -3.88 7.98
N HIS A 80 -3.17 -3.69 8.39
CA HIS A 80 -4.24 -4.64 8.12
C HIS A 80 -4.55 -4.76 6.62
N PHE A 81 -4.60 -3.62 5.92
CA PHE A 81 -4.88 -3.55 4.49
C PHE A 81 -3.64 -3.70 3.61
N GLN A 82 -2.44 -3.73 4.19
CA GLN A 82 -1.24 -4.08 3.44
C GLN A 82 -1.41 -5.50 2.91
N PRO A 83 -1.25 -5.72 1.60
CA PRO A 83 -1.18 -7.08 1.10
C PRO A 83 -0.02 -7.76 1.82
N VAL A 84 -0.33 -8.87 2.50
CA VAL A 84 0.72 -9.77 2.99
C VAL A 84 1.45 -10.22 1.74
N ASN A 85 2.61 -9.62 1.50
CA ASN A 85 3.51 -10.02 0.44
C ASN A 85 4.00 -11.42 0.81
N PHE A 86 3.24 -12.45 0.44
CA PHE A 86 3.72 -13.81 0.57
C PHE A 86 4.83 -13.93 -0.46
N GLU A 87 6.06 -13.73 -0.01
CA GLU A 87 7.26 -13.69 -0.84
C GLU A 87 7.31 -14.92 -1.76
N ALA A 88 6.89 -16.09 -1.27
CA ALA A 88 6.78 -17.31 -2.05
C ALA A 88 5.68 -17.28 -3.12
N ALA A 89 4.55 -16.58 -2.93
CA ALA A 89 3.53 -16.42 -3.99
C ALA A 89 4.00 -15.44 -5.06
N GLU A 90 4.66 -14.36 -4.66
CA GLU A 90 5.22 -13.40 -5.62
C GLU A 90 6.39 -14.00 -6.39
N GLN A 91 7.23 -14.78 -5.71
CA GLN A 91 8.28 -15.58 -6.33
C GLN A 91 7.69 -16.67 -7.25
N ALA A 92 6.62 -17.36 -6.86
CA ALA A 92 5.94 -18.32 -7.72
C ALA A 92 5.30 -17.65 -8.94
N LYS A 93 4.65 -16.49 -8.78
CA LYS A 93 4.12 -15.70 -9.90
C LYS A 93 5.25 -15.31 -10.85
N PHE A 94 6.39 -14.83 -10.32
CA PHE A 94 7.55 -14.48 -11.12
C PHE A 94 8.13 -15.71 -11.86
N HIS A 95 8.30 -16.85 -11.18
CA HIS A 95 8.75 -18.10 -11.80
C HIS A 95 7.77 -18.61 -12.87
N CYS A 96 6.48 -18.34 -12.70
CA CYS A 96 5.45 -18.67 -13.69
C CYS A 96 5.34 -17.65 -14.84
N LEU A 97 6.04 -16.50 -14.78
CA LEU A 97 6.10 -15.56 -15.90
C LEU A 97 7.03 -16.12 -16.99
N ALA A 98 6.47 -16.97 -17.86
CA ALA A 98 7.17 -17.43 -19.06
C ALA A 98 7.16 -16.35 -20.15
N ARG A 99 8.26 -16.28 -20.92
CA ARG A 99 8.30 -15.53 -22.17
C ARG A 99 7.46 -16.28 -23.20
N ASP A 100 6.53 -15.59 -23.85
CA ASP A 100 5.83 -16.15 -24.99
C ASP A 100 6.84 -16.41 -26.13
N PRO A 101 6.79 -17.56 -26.82
CA PRO A 101 7.74 -17.88 -27.89
C PRO A 101 7.78 -16.82 -29.00
N ASN A 102 6.68 -16.12 -29.24
CA ASN A 102 6.56 -15.05 -30.23
C ASN A 102 6.88 -13.64 -29.67
N GLN A 103 7.08 -13.50 -28.36
CA GLN A 103 7.43 -12.23 -27.73
C GLN A 103 8.93 -11.98 -27.82
N SER A 104 9.31 -10.78 -28.27
CA SER A 104 10.71 -10.38 -28.32
C SER A 104 11.31 -10.29 -26.91
N VAL A 105 12.62 -10.55 -26.79
CA VAL A 105 13.35 -10.42 -25.52
C VAL A 105 13.23 -9.01 -24.95
N ARG A 106 13.21 -8.00 -25.84
CA ARG A 106 13.02 -6.59 -25.46
C ARG A 106 11.65 -6.36 -24.84
N ASP A 107 10.59 -6.86 -25.44
CA ASP A 107 9.21 -6.64 -24.94
C ASP A 107 8.97 -7.41 -23.64
N PHE A 108 9.56 -8.60 -23.51
CA PHE A 108 9.52 -9.34 -22.27
C PHE A 108 10.25 -8.59 -21.15
N SER A 109 11.46 -8.07 -21.43
CA SER A 109 12.23 -7.23 -20.50
C SER A 109 11.48 -5.96 -20.12
N CYS A 110 10.86 -5.26 -21.08
CA CYS A 110 10.03 -4.09 -20.82
C CYS A 110 8.80 -4.41 -19.95
N ARG A 111 8.14 -5.55 -20.17
CA ARG A 111 7.01 -5.99 -19.34
C ARG A 111 7.43 -6.28 -17.90
N LEU A 112 8.59 -6.89 -17.70
CA LEU A 112 9.17 -7.11 -16.37
C LEU A 112 9.52 -5.78 -15.66
N ARG A 113 9.80 -4.73 -16.44
CA ARG A 113 10.09 -3.37 -15.93
C ARG A 113 8.84 -2.54 -15.60
N LEU A 114 7.63 -3.04 -15.86
CA LEU A 114 6.42 -2.27 -15.58
C LEU A 114 6.24 -2.06 -14.07
N PRO A 115 5.91 -0.83 -13.61
CA PRO A 115 5.71 -0.52 -12.19
C PRO A 115 4.70 -1.45 -11.50
N THR A 116 3.69 -1.94 -12.22
CA THR A 116 2.67 -2.88 -11.73
C THR A 116 3.20 -4.28 -11.42
N VAL A 117 4.27 -4.70 -12.11
CA VAL A 117 4.96 -5.98 -11.86
C VAL A 117 5.99 -5.79 -10.74
N ILE A 118 6.71 -4.66 -10.77
CA ILE A 118 7.73 -4.34 -9.77
C ILE A 118 7.12 -4.05 -8.39
N SER A 119 5.96 -3.40 -8.28
CA SER A 119 5.31 -3.10 -7.00
C SER A 119 4.81 -4.35 -6.27
N LYS A 120 4.63 -5.45 -6.99
CA LYS A 120 4.27 -6.77 -6.45
C LYS A 120 5.49 -7.58 -6.01
N ILE A 121 6.66 -7.23 -6.52
CA ILE A 121 7.91 -7.93 -6.26
C ILE A 121 8.59 -7.25 -5.06
N SER A 122 8.86 -8.02 -4.01
CA SER A 122 9.51 -7.52 -2.80
C SER A 122 10.86 -6.85 -3.11
N PHE A 123 11.25 -5.89 -2.25
CA PHE A 123 12.50 -5.11 -2.36
C PHE A 123 13.76 -5.95 -2.61
N LYS A 124 13.78 -7.22 -2.19
CA LYS A 124 14.90 -8.15 -2.35
C LYS A 124 15.14 -8.59 -3.81
N LEU A 125 14.08 -8.69 -4.61
CA LEU A 125 14.17 -9.11 -6.02
C LEU A 125 14.44 -7.95 -6.96
N ARG A 126 14.16 -6.71 -6.54
CA ARG A 126 14.55 -5.49 -7.27
C ARG A 126 16.07 -5.46 -7.51
N SER A 127 16.88 -5.76 -6.49
CA SER A 127 18.34 -5.79 -6.66
C SER A 127 18.81 -6.88 -7.63
N VAL A 128 18.09 -8.00 -7.74
CA VAL A 128 18.40 -9.08 -8.68
C VAL A 128 18.01 -8.68 -10.10
N ILE A 129 16.85 -8.02 -10.29
CA ILE A 129 16.46 -7.46 -11.58
C ILE A 129 17.47 -6.40 -12.03
N ASP A 130 17.89 -5.50 -11.15
CA ASP A 130 18.88 -4.47 -11.46
C ASP A 130 20.26 -5.08 -11.79
N SER A 131 20.68 -6.14 -11.07
CA SER A 131 21.92 -6.88 -11.37
C SER A 131 21.88 -7.63 -12.70
N LEU A 132 20.73 -8.25 -13.03
CA LEU A 132 20.53 -8.91 -14.33
C LEU A 132 20.49 -7.92 -15.49
N LEU A 133 20.06 -6.68 -15.23
CA LEU A 133 20.08 -5.58 -16.20
C LEU A 133 21.50 -5.09 -16.49
N GLU A 134 22.36 -4.95 -15.48
CA GLU A 134 23.77 -4.58 -15.72
C GLU A 134 24.50 -5.65 -16.55
N LEU A 135 24.25 -6.93 -16.29
CA LEU A 135 24.83 -8.01 -17.09
C LEU A 135 24.32 -8.04 -18.54
N THR A 136 23.05 -7.69 -18.77
CA THR A 136 22.52 -7.61 -20.14
C THR A 136 23.02 -6.37 -20.89
N VAL A 137 23.14 -5.22 -20.23
CA VAL A 137 23.73 -4.01 -20.83
C VAL A 137 25.21 -4.23 -21.18
N LEU A 138 25.98 -4.90 -20.31
CA LEU A 138 27.38 -5.24 -20.57
C LEU A 138 27.56 -6.28 -21.69
N SER A 139 26.64 -7.24 -21.82
CA SER A 139 26.64 -8.19 -22.95
C SER A 139 26.31 -7.50 -24.28
N TYR A 140 25.49 -6.45 -24.23
CA TYR A 140 25.11 -5.67 -25.41
C TYR A 140 26.26 -4.76 -25.85
N SER A 141 27.00 -4.13 -24.94
CA SER A 141 28.18 -3.32 -25.27
C SER A 141 29.38 -4.13 -25.78
N SER A 142 29.54 -5.39 -25.33
CA SER A 142 30.59 -6.29 -25.83
C SER A 142 30.30 -6.88 -27.21
N SER A 143 29.07 -6.79 -27.72
CA SER A 143 28.67 -7.32 -29.03
C SER A 143 28.79 -6.28 -30.17
N TYR A 144 29.25 -5.06 -29.85
CA TYR A 144 29.47 -3.96 -30.82
C TYR A 144 30.90 -3.37 -30.74
N CYS A 145 31.87 -4.11 -30.21
CA CYS A 145 33.31 -3.83 -30.35
C CYS A 145 33.99 -4.93 -31.16
#